data_AF-D0Z197-F1
#
_entry.id   AF-D0Z197-F1
#
_cell.length_a   1.000
_cell.length_b   1.000
_cell.length_c   1.000
_cell.angle_alpha   90.00
_cell.angle_beta   90.00
_cell.angle_gamma   90.00
#
_symmetry.space_group_name_H-M   'P 1'
#
loop_
_entity.id
_entity.type
_entity.pdbx_description
1 polymer ?
#
loop_
_entity_poly.entity_id
_entity_poly.type
_entity_poly.pdbx_seq_one_letter_code
_entity_poly.pdbx_strand_id
1 'polypeptide(L)'
;MFERSFLCSFYNNGETGDDMAQDNSILDIIVVGGGINGAGIATDAAGRGLRVGLYEASDFASATSSASSKLIHGGLRYLEHYEFRLVGEALAEREVLLKKLPHIAHPMRFRLPHQPHLRPAWMIRAGLFLYDHLGKRTTLPASCGLRFGADSVLVPEITKGFEYSDCWVDDARLVILNAMSVAQAGGEVRNRCRVERAVRVGDIWQVTIRDLLTDHTFERQAHALVNAAGPWVKTFFDQSTDLTSPRNIRLIKGSHIVVPRVHEQTQAYILQNEDNRIVFVIPYLDRFSIIGTTDVEYQGNPRDVAIDEQEIGYLLDVYNRHFKKQLERQDVVWTYSGVRPLCDDESDSPQAITRDYTLELEQEGTQAPLLSIFGGKLTTYRKLAEAAMVKLAPFFPQMGPSWTADSYLPGGADGFTRETFARELKQRYPWLTEFTCLRLATNYGVCANTMLALVQCEADMGTDFGEQFYQVELEYLRQHEFVQTVEDALWRRSKMGLYLTKDQQQRVAEYLIAGQAAASESAA
;
A
#
# COMPACT_ATOMS: atom_id res chain seq x y z
N MET A 1 -40.03 -18.51 5.96
CA MET A 1 -40.81 -17.53 5.17
C MET A 1 -40.95 -16.28 6.04
N PHE A 2 -39.81 -15.61 6.27
CA PHE A 2 -39.68 -14.33 6.97
C PHE A 2 -38.99 -13.40 5.97
N GLU A 3 -39.51 -12.19 5.87
CA GLU A 3 -39.36 -11.28 4.74
C GLU A 3 -37.91 -10.83 4.52
N ARG A 4 -37.57 -10.78 3.22
CA ARG A 4 -36.29 -10.48 2.61
C ARG A 4 -36.16 -8.98 2.29
N SER A 5 -36.56 -8.13 3.23
CA SER A 5 -36.65 -6.69 3.05
C SER A 5 -35.84 -6.01 4.15
N PHE A 6 -34.99 -5.03 3.78
CA PHE A 6 -34.09 -4.22 4.63
C PHE A 6 -32.61 -4.63 4.75
N LEU A 7 -31.96 -4.96 3.64
CA LEU A 7 -30.48 -4.89 3.51
C LEU A 7 -29.97 -4.02 2.34
N CYS A 8 -30.83 -3.24 1.68
CA CYS A 8 -30.42 -2.20 0.73
C CYS A 8 -30.37 -0.84 1.41
N SER A 9 -29.22 -0.42 1.91
CA SER A 9 -28.99 1.02 2.19
C SER A 9 -27.54 1.50 2.01
N PHE A 10 -26.59 0.64 1.62
CA PHE A 10 -25.24 1.09 1.26
C PHE A 10 -24.75 0.57 -0.11
N TYR A 11 -25.63 -0.14 -0.84
CA TYR A 11 -25.61 -0.27 -2.31
C TYR A 11 -26.77 0.52 -2.97
N ASN A 12 -27.31 1.54 -2.28
CA ASN A 12 -28.25 2.51 -2.85
C ASN A 12 -27.54 3.83 -3.20
N ASN A 13 -26.41 3.70 -3.89
CA ASN A 13 -26.10 4.58 -5.02
C ASN A 13 -26.31 3.81 -6.34
N GLY A 14 -27.26 2.88 -6.39
CA GLY A 14 -28.21 2.85 -7.52
C GLY A 14 -29.32 3.82 -7.13
N GLU A 15 -29.29 5.08 -7.56
CA GLU A 15 -29.61 5.46 -8.94
C GLU A 15 -30.69 4.53 -9.48
N THR A 16 -31.93 4.82 -9.06
CA THR A 16 -33.11 4.55 -9.87
C THR A 16 -32.79 4.98 -11.30
N GLY A 17 -33.06 4.10 -12.28
CA GLY A 17 -32.72 4.26 -13.70
C GLY A 17 -33.42 5.42 -14.44
N ASP A 18 -33.39 6.63 -13.88
CA ASP A 18 -33.83 7.86 -14.53
C ASP A 18 -33.06 9.12 -14.04
N ASP A 19 -31.89 8.95 -13.41
CA ASP A 19 -31.04 10.07 -12.96
C ASP A 19 -29.53 9.91 -13.26
N MET A 20 -29.18 9.20 -14.36
CA MET A 20 -27.87 9.41 -15.03
C MET A 20 -27.85 10.75 -15.79
N ALA A 21 -28.24 11.83 -15.13
CA ALA A 21 -27.58 13.09 -15.39
C ALA A 21 -26.17 12.94 -14.81
N GLN A 22 -25.25 12.34 -15.57
CA GLN A 22 -23.82 12.47 -15.28
C GLN A 22 -23.59 13.94 -14.95
N ASP A 23 -23.20 14.24 -13.71
CA ASP A 23 -22.69 15.56 -13.38
C ASP A 23 -21.43 15.75 -14.22
N ASN A 24 -21.64 16.28 -15.43
CA ASN A 24 -20.62 16.56 -16.41
C ASN A 24 -19.86 17.83 -16.02
N SER A 25 -19.97 18.27 -14.76
CA SER A 25 -19.15 19.30 -14.22
C SER A 25 -17.67 18.92 -14.38
N ILE A 26 -16.93 19.92 -14.86
CA ILE A 26 -15.49 19.85 -15.06
C ILE A 26 -14.87 19.64 -13.70
N LEU A 27 -14.04 18.61 -13.52
CA LEU A 27 -13.29 18.39 -12.29
C LEU A 27 -12.19 19.43 -12.15
N ASP A 28 -11.74 19.66 -10.93
CA ASP A 28 -10.54 20.49 -10.75
C ASP A 28 -9.30 19.66 -11.10
N ILE A 29 -9.28 18.38 -10.70
CA ILE A 29 -8.13 17.49 -10.94
C ILE A 29 -8.57 16.06 -11.25
N ILE A 30 -7.96 15.46 -12.27
CA ILE A 30 -8.01 14.02 -12.51
C ILE A 30 -6.65 13.41 -12.16
N VAL A 31 -6.68 12.34 -11.37
CA VAL A 31 -5.51 11.56 -10.98
C VAL A 31 -5.58 10.18 -11.62
N VAL A 32 -4.57 9.86 -12.42
CA VAL A 32 -4.44 8.58 -13.13
C VAL A 32 -3.54 7.65 -12.34
N GLY A 33 -4.09 6.53 -11.88
CA GLY A 33 -3.37 5.48 -11.14
C GLY A 33 -3.72 5.46 -9.65
N GLY A 34 -4.37 4.38 -9.20
CA GLY A 34 -4.77 4.14 -7.81
C GLY A 34 -3.72 3.39 -6.99
N GLY A 35 -2.44 3.68 -7.23
CA GLY A 35 -1.36 3.32 -6.31
C GLY A 35 -1.25 4.30 -5.15
N ILE A 36 -0.26 4.11 -4.28
CA ILE A 36 -0.13 4.97 -3.08
C ILE A 36 0.09 6.45 -3.40
N ASN A 37 0.88 6.77 -4.42
CA ASN A 37 1.16 8.15 -4.78
C ASN A 37 -0.09 8.84 -5.33
N GLY A 38 -0.81 8.19 -6.25
CA GLY A 38 -2.04 8.73 -6.82
C GLY A 38 -3.16 8.86 -5.79
N ALA A 39 -3.37 7.82 -4.96
CA ALA A 39 -4.36 7.87 -3.88
C ALA A 39 -4.02 8.98 -2.86
N GLY A 40 -2.76 9.13 -2.46
CA GLY A 40 -2.34 10.19 -1.55
C GLY A 40 -2.50 11.61 -2.13
N ILE A 41 -2.17 11.79 -3.40
CA ILE A 41 -2.39 13.06 -4.13
C ILE A 41 -3.87 13.40 -4.19
N ALA A 42 -4.70 12.42 -4.55
CA ALA A 42 -6.15 12.59 -4.63
C ALA A 42 -6.74 12.92 -3.25
N THR A 43 -6.29 12.27 -2.18
CA THR A 43 -6.72 12.57 -0.81
C THR A 43 -6.35 14.00 -0.42
N ASP A 44 -5.10 14.42 -0.65
CA ASP A 44 -4.67 15.77 -0.30
C ASP A 44 -5.48 16.82 -1.07
N ALA A 45 -5.62 16.65 -2.39
CA ALA A 45 -6.42 17.52 -3.25
C ALA A 45 -7.88 17.66 -2.77
N ALA A 46 -8.54 16.54 -2.50
CA ALA A 46 -9.93 16.53 -2.06
C ALA A 46 -10.12 17.25 -0.70
N GLY A 47 -9.22 17.01 0.25
CA GLY A 47 -9.27 17.69 1.55
C GLY A 47 -8.89 19.18 1.49
N ARG A 48 -8.30 19.65 0.38
CA ARG A 48 -8.12 21.08 0.10
C ARG A 48 -9.32 21.72 -0.62
N GLY A 49 -10.41 20.97 -0.81
CA GLY A 49 -11.66 21.45 -1.41
C GLY A 49 -11.73 21.35 -2.94
N LEU A 50 -10.80 20.62 -3.57
CA LEU A 50 -10.85 20.38 -5.02
C LEU A 50 -11.83 19.25 -5.35
N ARG A 51 -12.51 19.35 -6.49
CA ARG A 51 -13.29 18.27 -7.11
C ARG A 51 -12.33 17.31 -7.81
N VAL A 52 -12.18 16.12 -7.24
CA VAL A 52 -11.18 15.12 -7.65
C VAL A 52 -11.83 13.94 -8.36
N GLY A 53 -11.23 13.48 -9.45
CA GLY A 53 -11.46 12.15 -10.02
C GLY A 53 -10.23 11.27 -9.90
N LEU A 54 -10.34 10.09 -9.27
CA LEU A 54 -9.28 9.08 -9.15
C LEU A 54 -9.68 7.82 -9.92
N TYR A 55 -8.92 7.50 -10.97
CA TYR A 55 -9.19 6.35 -11.84
C TYR A 55 -8.04 5.35 -11.81
N GLU A 56 -8.37 4.09 -11.50
CA GLU A 56 -7.43 2.95 -11.48
C GLU A 56 -7.85 1.91 -12.50
N ALA A 57 -6.91 1.53 -13.38
CA ALA A 57 -7.18 0.59 -14.46
C ALA A 57 -7.46 -0.85 -14.00
N SER A 58 -6.99 -1.26 -12.82
CA SER A 58 -7.26 -2.56 -12.20
C SER A 58 -7.90 -2.35 -10.83
N ASP A 59 -7.43 -2.98 -9.76
CA ASP A 59 -7.84 -2.65 -8.39
C ASP A 59 -6.85 -1.69 -7.72
N PHE A 60 -7.32 -0.95 -6.70
CA PHE A 60 -6.46 -0.11 -5.87
C PHE A 60 -5.30 -0.93 -5.29
N ALA A 61 -4.09 -0.36 -5.35
CA ALA A 61 -2.84 -1.01 -4.97
C ALA A 61 -2.45 -2.29 -5.75
N SER A 62 -3.10 -2.64 -6.85
CA SER A 62 -2.90 -3.92 -7.58
C SER A 62 -1.53 -4.14 -8.23
N ALA A 63 -0.59 -3.20 -8.10
CA ALA A 63 0.77 -3.31 -8.63
C ALA A 63 1.81 -3.08 -7.50
N THR A 64 2.78 -2.19 -7.70
CA THR A 64 3.91 -1.96 -6.78
C THR A 64 3.47 -1.67 -5.34
N SER A 65 2.34 -0.98 -5.13
CA SER A 65 1.87 -0.58 -3.79
C SER A 65 1.29 -1.71 -2.94
N SER A 66 1.17 -2.95 -3.44
CA SER A 66 0.89 -4.14 -2.62
C SER A 66 2.04 -5.15 -2.58
N ALA A 67 3.10 -4.89 -3.34
CA ALA A 67 4.28 -5.73 -3.48
C ALA A 67 5.52 -5.18 -2.73
N SER A 68 5.31 -4.31 -1.74
CA SER A 68 6.41 -3.75 -0.95
C SER A 68 6.87 -4.71 0.15
N SER A 69 7.98 -4.36 0.81
CA SER A 69 8.39 -5.01 2.07
C SER A 69 7.51 -4.64 3.27
N LYS A 70 6.47 -3.80 3.07
CA LYS A 70 5.50 -3.38 4.09
C LYS A 70 6.12 -2.59 5.25
N LEU A 71 7.12 -1.76 4.92
CA LEU A 71 7.87 -0.96 5.89
C LEU A 71 7.67 0.53 5.68
N ILE A 72 7.50 1.26 6.77
CA ILE A 72 7.72 2.71 6.83
C ILE A 72 9.10 2.89 7.45
N HIS A 73 10.09 3.17 6.60
CA HIS A 73 11.49 3.17 7.00
C HIS A 73 12.26 4.34 6.40
N GLY A 74 13.19 4.89 7.18
CA GLY A 74 14.12 5.92 6.73
C GLY A 74 15.08 5.44 5.63
N GLY A 75 15.30 4.13 5.56
CA GLY A 75 16.18 3.51 4.57
C GLY A 75 17.64 3.55 4.98
N LEU A 76 17.97 2.80 6.03
CA LEU A 76 19.32 2.72 6.61
C LEU A 76 20.43 2.55 5.56
N ARG A 77 20.21 1.70 4.55
CA ARG A 77 21.18 1.47 3.47
C ARG A 77 21.48 2.70 2.62
N TYR A 78 20.56 3.66 2.51
CA TYR A 78 20.75 4.86 1.68
C TYR A 78 21.73 5.85 2.31
N LEU A 79 22.04 5.70 3.60
CA LEU A 79 23.12 6.47 4.24
C LEU A 79 24.49 6.20 3.60
N GLU A 80 24.71 4.99 3.06
CA GLU A 80 25.96 4.66 2.35
C GLU A 80 26.07 5.39 1.00
N HIS A 81 24.94 5.91 0.49
CA HIS A 81 24.86 6.71 -0.73
C HIS A 81 24.65 8.21 -0.45
N TYR A 82 24.81 8.64 0.81
CA TYR A 82 24.69 10.05 1.23
C TYR A 82 23.33 10.70 0.94
N GLU A 83 22.27 9.91 0.84
CA GLU A 83 20.88 10.34 0.59
C GLU A 83 20.22 10.96 1.85
N PHE A 84 20.92 11.91 2.50
CA PHE A 84 20.54 12.44 3.82
C PHE A 84 19.19 13.14 3.82
N ARG A 85 18.84 13.83 2.73
CA ARG A 85 17.53 14.50 2.58
C ARG A 85 16.39 13.47 2.60
N LEU A 86 16.48 12.46 1.74
CA LEU A 86 15.52 11.36 1.66
C LEU A 86 15.40 10.62 2.99
N VAL A 87 16.54 10.29 3.62
CA VAL A 87 16.55 9.58 4.90
C VAL A 87 15.93 10.45 6.00
N GLY A 88 16.31 11.72 6.12
CA GLY A 88 15.74 12.64 7.11
C GLY A 88 14.23 12.82 6.97
N GLU A 89 13.74 13.02 5.75
CA GLU A 89 12.30 13.14 5.45
C GLU A 89 11.54 11.86 5.79
N ALA A 90 12.02 10.70 5.32
CA ALA A 90 11.39 9.42 5.59
C ALA A 90 11.41 9.06 7.08
N LEU A 91 12.48 9.39 7.82
CA LEU A 91 12.57 9.16 9.26
C LEU A 91 11.55 9.99 10.05
N ALA A 92 11.30 11.23 9.64
CA ALA A 92 10.31 12.11 10.27
C ALA A 92 8.86 11.68 9.96
N GLU A 93 8.60 11.23 8.74
CA GLU A 93 7.26 10.77 8.33
C GLU A 93 6.79 9.52 9.08
N ARG A 94 7.69 8.69 9.63
CA ARG A 94 7.30 7.52 10.44
C ARG A 94 6.35 7.88 11.58
N GLU A 95 6.68 8.90 12.35
CA GLU A 95 5.87 9.32 13.50
C GLU A 95 4.51 9.90 13.04
N VAL A 96 4.51 10.63 11.92
CA VAL A 96 3.28 11.16 11.30
C VAL A 96 2.36 10.01 10.87
N LEU A 97 2.90 9.02 10.17
CA LEU A 97 2.11 7.90 9.66
C LEU A 97 1.65 6.94 10.77
N LEU A 98 2.46 6.73 11.82
CA LEU A 98 2.04 5.99 13.01
C LEU A 98 0.83 6.64 13.69
N LYS A 99 0.83 7.97 13.82
CA LYS A 99 -0.32 8.70 14.36
C LYS A 99 -1.51 8.65 13.41
N LYS A 100 -1.30 8.81 12.10
CA LYS A 100 -2.36 8.85 11.09
C LYS A 100 -3.16 7.54 10.99
N LEU A 101 -2.49 6.40 11.22
CA LEU A 101 -3.00 5.06 10.94
C LEU A 101 -2.64 4.04 12.03
N PRO A 102 -3.05 4.26 13.29
CA PRO A 102 -2.58 3.46 14.43
C PRO A 102 -3.09 2.00 14.40
N HIS A 103 -4.03 1.69 13.51
CA HIS A 103 -4.59 0.34 13.34
C HIS A 103 -3.76 -0.53 12.36
N ILE A 104 -3.27 0.04 11.25
CA ILE A 104 -2.46 -0.71 10.25
C ILE A 104 -0.97 -0.42 10.32
N ALA A 105 -0.52 0.64 10.99
CA ALA A 105 0.88 0.97 11.17
C ALA A 105 1.32 0.81 12.63
N HIS A 106 2.48 0.19 12.86
CA HIS A 106 3.01 0.02 14.22
C HIS A 106 4.55 0.04 14.27
N PRO A 107 5.14 0.44 15.42
CA PRO A 107 6.58 0.35 15.63
C PRO A 107 7.08 -1.08 15.52
N MET A 108 8.25 -1.26 14.88
CA MET A 108 8.91 -2.55 14.77
C MET A 108 10.40 -2.38 15.03
N ARG A 109 10.98 -3.34 15.76
CA ARG A 109 12.41 -3.38 16.08
C ARG A 109 13.13 -4.29 15.09
N PHE A 110 14.25 -3.81 14.58
CA PHE A 110 15.05 -4.48 13.54
C PHE A 110 16.40 -4.87 14.11
N ARG A 111 16.70 -6.17 14.10
CA ARG A 111 17.98 -6.74 14.52
C ARG A 111 18.91 -6.89 13.33
N LEU A 112 20.09 -6.28 13.44
CA LEU A 112 21.17 -6.34 12.45
C LEU A 112 22.30 -7.23 12.99
N PRO A 113 22.35 -8.53 12.60
CA PRO A 113 23.52 -9.38 12.80
C PRO A 113 24.80 -8.72 12.30
N HIS A 114 25.83 -8.67 13.14
CA HIS A 114 27.09 -8.03 12.77
C HIS A 114 27.97 -8.98 11.94
N GLN A 115 28.16 -8.65 10.66
CA GLN A 115 29.10 -9.30 9.74
C GLN A 115 30.33 -8.40 9.53
N PRO A 116 31.43 -8.57 10.30
CA PRO A 116 32.56 -7.62 10.30
C PRO A 116 33.33 -7.57 8.97
N HIS A 117 33.28 -8.64 8.18
CA HIS A 117 33.93 -8.71 6.86
C HIS A 117 33.19 -7.90 5.78
N LEU A 118 31.90 -7.59 6.00
CA LEU A 118 31.11 -6.73 5.11
C LEU A 118 31.15 -5.29 5.58
N ARG A 119 30.79 -5.05 6.85
CA ARG A 119 30.73 -3.70 7.42
C ARG A 119 31.38 -3.65 8.82
N PRO A 120 32.37 -2.78 9.05
CA PRO A 120 33.01 -2.68 10.35
C PRO A 120 32.06 -2.08 11.38
N ALA A 121 32.19 -2.49 12.64
CA ALA A 121 31.27 -2.09 13.71
C ALA A 121 31.19 -0.56 13.93
N TRP A 122 32.29 0.18 13.72
CA TRP A 122 32.31 1.63 13.89
C TRP A 122 31.40 2.32 12.86
N MET A 123 31.34 1.80 11.63
CA MET A 123 30.52 2.34 10.55
C MET A 123 29.03 2.15 10.87
N ILE A 124 28.65 0.95 11.32
CA ILE A 124 27.26 0.68 11.73
C ILE A 124 26.86 1.59 12.89
N ARG A 125 27.72 1.79 13.89
CA ARG A 125 27.42 2.70 15.02
C ARG A 125 27.25 4.15 14.56
N ALA A 126 28.07 4.63 13.63
CA ALA A 126 27.92 5.97 13.05
C ALA A 126 26.62 6.09 12.25
N GLY A 127 26.30 5.09 11.41
CA GLY A 127 25.05 5.05 10.64
C GLY A 127 23.81 5.03 11.54
N LEU A 128 23.80 4.22 12.61
CA LEU A 128 22.70 4.18 13.58
C LEU A 128 22.57 5.49 14.36
N PHE A 129 23.69 6.12 14.71
CA PHE A 129 23.66 7.46 15.30
C PHE A 129 22.98 8.47 14.36
N LEU A 130 23.38 8.50 13.08
CA LEU A 130 22.71 9.36 12.10
C LEU A 130 21.22 9.02 11.96
N TYR A 131 20.89 7.73 11.88
CA TYR A 131 19.50 7.26 11.74
C TYR A 131 18.60 7.64 12.93
N ASP A 132 19.16 7.70 14.13
CA ASP A 132 18.45 8.13 15.34
C ASP A 132 18.22 9.66 15.42
N HIS A 133 18.97 10.47 14.65
CA HIS A 133 19.02 11.93 14.80
C HIS A 133 18.73 12.75 13.52
N LEU A 134 18.72 12.15 12.33
CA LEU A 134 18.43 12.86 11.07
C LEU A 134 16.95 13.25 10.90
N GLY A 135 16.05 12.50 11.55
CA GLY A 135 14.62 12.82 11.62
C GLY A 135 14.18 13.04 13.07
N LYS A 136 13.12 13.81 13.27
CA LYS A 136 12.55 14.03 14.61
C LYS A 136 11.90 12.74 15.11
N ARG A 137 12.58 12.05 16.04
CA ARG A 137 12.08 10.87 16.75
C ARG A 137 11.37 11.30 18.03
N THR A 138 10.12 10.90 18.22
CA THR A 138 9.30 11.29 19.38
C THR A 138 8.96 10.09 20.26
N THR A 139 8.49 9.00 19.66
CA THR A 139 8.00 7.81 20.40
C THR A 139 8.84 6.56 20.16
N LEU A 140 9.52 6.45 19.01
CA LEU A 140 10.28 5.25 18.67
C LEU A 140 11.51 5.08 19.59
N PRO A 141 11.80 3.86 20.11
CA PRO A 141 13.00 3.61 20.90
C PRO A 141 14.30 3.84 20.11
N ALA A 142 15.37 4.27 20.78
CA ALA A 142 16.69 4.48 20.16
C ALA A 142 17.39 3.16 19.77
N SER A 143 18.49 3.26 19.01
CA SER A 143 19.32 2.10 18.69
C SER A 143 20.11 1.58 19.89
N CYS A 144 20.41 0.28 19.91
CA CYS A 144 21.24 -0.35 20.94
C CYS A 144 22.10 -1.49 20.37
N GLY A 145 23.11 -1.91 21.13
CA GLY A 145 23.93 -3.09 20.80
C GLY A 145 23.32 -4.37 21.35
N LEU A 146 23.50 -5.47 20.63
CA LEU A 146 23.04 -6.81 21.02
C LEU A 146 24.21 -7.79 21.12
N ARG A 147 24.06 -8.79 21.99
CA ARG A 147 24.87 -10.01 22.03
C ARG A 147 23.96 -11.21 21.82
N PHE A 148 24.43 -12.18 21.04
CA PHE A 148 23.72 -13.42 20.77
C PHE A 148 24.49 -14.57 21.41
N GLY A 149 23.79 -15.34 22.25
CA GLY A 149 24.34 -16.51 22.93
C GLY A 149 23.94 -17.83 22.27
N ALA A 150 24.25 -18.94 22.94
CA ALA A 150 23.95 -20.30 22.46
C ALA A 150 22.45 -20.53 22.20
N ASP A 151 21.55 -19.85 22.92
CA ASP A 151 20.09 -19.98 22.75
C ASP A 151 19.50 -19.06 21.68
N SER A 152 20.34 -18.29 20.97
CA SER A 152 19.90 -17.45 19.86
C SER A 152 19.31 -18.28 18.71
N VAL A 153 18.39 -17.68 17.95
CA VAL A 153 17.87 -18.25 16.69
C VAL A 153 18.91 -18.23 15.55
N LEU A 154 19.94 -17.37 15.70
CA LEU A 154 21.03 -17.23 14.75
C LEU A 154 22.08 -18.34 14.92
N VAL A 155 22.85 -18.58 13.86
CA VAL A 155 24.00 -19.51 13.90
C VAL A 155 25.06 -19.07 14.93
N PRO A 156 25.81 -20.00 15.56
CA PRO A 156 26.69 -19.70 16.70
C PRO A 156 27.83 -18.71 16.42
N GLU A 157 28.25 -18.59 15.16
CA GLU A 157 29.32 -17.70 14.72
C GLU A 157 28.92 -16.21 14.86
N ILE A 158 27.62 -15.93 14.79
CA ILE A 158 27.08 -14.58 14.93
C ILE A 158 26.82 -14.30 16.41
N THR A 159 27.78 -13.66 17.06
CA THR A 159 27.73 -13.38 18.52
C THR A 159 27.37 -11.94 18.87
N LYS A 160 27.33 -11.04 17.88
CA LYS A 160 27.10 -9.61 18.06
C LYS A 160 26.11 -9.08 17.03
N GLY A 161 25.33 -8.07 17.41
CA GLY A 161 24.48 -7.33 16.50
C GLY A 161 24.10 -5.96 17.05
N PHE A 162 23.16 -5.33 16.37
CA PHE A 162 22.56 -4.06 16.75
C PHE A 162 21.05 -4.15 16.61
N GLU A 163 20.32 -3.30 17.30
CA GLU A 163 18.88 -3.17 17.17
C GLU A 163 18.48 -1.71 17.00
N TYR A 164 17.53 -1.42 16.13
CA TYR A 164 16.99 -0.07 15.93
C TYR A 164 15.49 -0.10 15.62
N SER A 165 14.86 1.07 15.59
CA SER A 165 13.42 1.21 15.29
C SER A 165 13.17 1.64 13.86
N ASP A 166 12.18 1.01 13.25
CA ASP A 166 11.42 1.50 12.10
C ASP A 166 9.95 1.11 12.31
N CYS A 167 9.10 1.18 11.29
CA CYS A 167 7.70 0.79 11.43
C CYS A 167 7.29 -0.18 10.32
N TRP A 168 6.28 -0.98 10.64
CA TRP A 168 5.57 -1.80 9.68
C TRP A 168 4.24 -1.15 9.32
N VAL A 169 3.76 -1.35 8.09
CA VAL A 169 2.43 -0.92 7.64
C VAL A 169 1.84 -1.90 6.65
N ASP A 170 0.53 -2.12 6.69
CA ASP A 170 -0.16 -2.79 5.59
C ASP A 170 -0.25 -1.84 4.38
N ASP A 171 0.50 -2.17 3.33
CA ASP A 171 0.71 -1.33 2.16
C ASP A 171 -0.56 -1.18 1.30
N ALA A 172 -1.25 -2.29 1.02
CA ALA A 172 -2.50 -2.28 0.26
C ALA A 172 -3.62 -1.56 1.03
N ARG A 173 -3.69 -1.76 2.34
CA ARG A 173 -4.65 -1.05 3.20
C ARG A 173 -4.38 0.45 3.25
N LEU A 174 -3.11 0.86 3.33
CA LEU A 174 -2.75 2.28 3.27
C LEU A 174 -3.31 2.95 2.00
N VAL A 175 -3.27 2.28 0.84
CA VAL A 175 -3.84 2.83 -0.41
C VAL A 175 -5.36 2.94 -0.35
N ILE A 176 -6.06 1.86 0.01
CA ILE A 176 -7.53 1.89 0.00
C ILE A 176 -8.09 2.90 0.99
N LEU A 177 -7.44 3.12 2.13
CA LEU A 177 -7.88 4.12 3.11
C LEU A 177 -7.71 5.55 2.57
N ASN A 178 -6.70 5.83 1.74
CA ASN A 178 -6.62 7.11 1.02
C ASN A 178 -7.76 7.23 -0.01
N ALA A 179 -8.02 6.19 -0.81
CA ALA A 179 -9.12 6.19 -1.78
C ALA A 179 -10.50 6.37 -1.11
N MET A 180 -10.74 5.72 0.03
CA MET A 180 -11.93 5.92 0.87
C MET A 180 -12.04 7.36 1.36
N SER A 181 -10.92 7.99 1.75
CA SER A 181 -10.90 9.40 2.17
C SER A 181 -11.29 10.33 1.02
N VAL A 182 -10.95 10.01 -0.22
CA VAL A 182 -11.38 10.79 -1.41
C VAL A 182 -12.88 10.66 -1.59
N ALA A 183 -13.42 9.44 -1.54
CA ALA A 183 -14.85 9.19 -1.67
C ALA A 183 -15.67 9.88 -0.55
N GLN A 184 -15.17 9.85 0.70
CA GLN A 184 -15.81 10.55 1.83
C GLN A 184 -15.81 12.07 1.67
N ALA A 185 -14.85 12.63 0.94
CA ALA A 185 -14.80 14.04 0.59
C ALA A 185 -15.64 14.39 -0.65
N GLY A 186 -16.39 13.43 -1.21
CA GLY A 186 -17.24 13.63 -2.39
C GLY A 186 -16.49 13.54 -3.73
N GLY A 187 -15.24 13.06 -3.73
CA GLY A 187 -14.50 12.83 -4.97
C GLY A 187 -15.00 11.59 -5.72
N GLU A 188 -14.83 11.59 -7.04
CA GLU A 188 -15.11 10.42 -7.87
C GLU A 188 -13.96 9.42 -7.80
N VAL A 189 -14.25 8.20 -7.37
CA VAL A 189 -13.24 7.15 -7.15
C VAL A 189 -13.69 5.89 -7.85
N ARG A 190 -12.97 5.46 -8.90
CA ARG A 190 -13.33 4.28 -9.68
C ARG A 190 -12.11 3.38 -9.94
N ASN A 191 -12.19 2.13 -9.49
CA ASN A 191 -11.29 1.08 -9.94
C ASN A 191 -11.88 0.40 -11.20
N ARG A 192 -11.06 -0.39 -11.89
CA ARG A 192 -11.37 -0.97 -13.22
C ARG A 192 -11.77 0.06 -14.28
N CYS A 193 -11.32 1.31 -14.11
CA CYS A 193 -11.52 2.39 -15.07
C CYS A 193 -10.16 2.80 -15.62
N ARG A 194 -9.89 2.44 -16.89
CA ARG A 194 -8.63 2.76 -17.56
C ARG A 194 -8.77 4.08 -18.31
N VAL A 195 -7.90 5.04 -17.99
CA VAL A 195 -7.71 6.21 -18.85
C VAL A 195 -7.02 5.75 -20.14
N GLU A 196 -7.74 5.81 -21.25
CA GLU A 196 -7.22 5.39 -22.56
C GLU A 196 -6.56 6.55 -23.28
N ARG A 197 -7.14 7.76 -23.19
CA ARG A 197 -6.62 8.95 -23.84
C ARG A 197 -6.87 10.21 -23.00
N ALA A 198 -5.93 11.14 -23.01
CA ALA A 198 -6.02 12.45 -22.40
C ALA A 198 -5.44 13.51 -23.34
N VAL A 199 -6.25 14.51 -23.69
CA VAL A 199 -5.91 15.55 -24.67
C VAL A 199 -6.22 16.92 -24.07
N ARG A 200 -5.36 17.91 -24.35
CA ARG A 200 -5.64 19.31 -24.01
C ARG A 200 -6.56 19.93 -25.05
N VAL A 201 -7.64 20.55 -24.58
CA VAL A 201 -8.50 21.43 -25.38
C VAL A 201 -8.53 22.78 -24.68
N GLY A 202 -7.62 23.66 -25.07
CA GLY A 202 -7.41 24.95 -24.39
C GLY A 202 -6.80 24.79 -23.00
N ASP A 203 -7.51 25.28 -22.00
CA ASP A 203 -7.15 25.23 -20.56
C ASP A 203 -7.80 24.06 -19.82
N ILE A 204 -8.37 23.09 -20.56
CA ILE A 204 -9.04 21.91 -20.01
C ILE A 204 -8.44 20.63 -20.60
N TRP A 205 -8.29 19.61 -19.76
CA TRP A 205 -8.07 18.24 -20.17
C TRP A 205 -9.40 17.56 -20.51
N GLN A 206 -9.48 16.92 -21.67
CA GLN A 206 -10.50 15.93 -22.00
C GLN A 206 -9.90 14.53 -21.85
N VAL A 207 -10.51 13.72 -20.99
CA VAL A 207 -9.99 12.41 -20.57
C VAL A 207 -11.02 11.34 -20.92
N THR A 208 -10.65 10.45 -21.84
CA THR A 208 -11.44 9.29 -22.25
C THR A 208 -11.11 8.11 -21.34
N ILE A 209 -12.13 7.55 -20.69
CA ILE A 209 -12.02 6.51 -19.67
C ILE A 209 -12.89 5.33 -20.09
N ARG A 210 -12.31 4.14 -20.10
CA ARG A 210 -13.01 2.87 -20.34
C ARG A 210 -13.21 2.13 -19.04
N ASP A 211 -14.46 1.85 -18.70
CA ASP A 211 -14.82 0.91 -17.66
C ASP A 211 -14.59 -0.52 -18.17
N LEU A 212 -13.66 -1.23 -17.56
CA LEU A 212 -13.26 -2.58 -17.96
C LEU A 212 -14.23 -3.67 -17.47
N LEU A 213 -15.21 -3.34 -16.62
CA LEU A 213 -16.26 -4.27 -16.20
C LEU A 213 -17.42 -4.26 -17.19
N THR A 214 -17.82 -3.07 -17.65
CA THR A 214 -18.98 -2.90 -18.55
C THR A 214 -18.60 -2.74 -20.02
N ASP A 215 -17.31 -2.53 -20.29
CA ASP A 215 -16.77 -2.15 -21.60
C ASP A 215 -17.25 -0.78 -22.13
N HIS A 216 -17.91 0.00 -21.28
CA HIS A 216 -18.41 1.32 -21.64
C HIS A 216 -17.30 2.37 -21.54
N THR A 217 -17.22 3.23 -22.55
CA THR A 217 -16.30 4.39 -22.57
C THR A 217 -17.07 5.67 -22.31
N PHE A 218 -16.54 6.50 -21.42
CA PHE A 218 -17.08 7.81 -21.09
C PHE A 218 -15.97 8.86 -21.05
N GLU A 219 -16.35 10.13 -21.11
CA GLU A 219 -15.40 11.25 -21.06
C GLU A 219 -15.57 12.05 -19.78
N ARG A 220 -14.46 12.59 -19.27
CA ARG A 220 -14.44 13.57 -18.19
C ARG A 220 -13.52 14.72 -18.53
N GLN A 221 -13.85 15.88 -17.98
CA GLN A 221 -13.08 17.10 -18.16
C GLN A 221 -12.40 17.49 -16.85
N ALA A 222 -11.19 18.06 -16.92
CA ALA A 222 -10.51 18.57 -15.74
C ALA A 222 -9.60 19.76 -16.00
N HIS A 223 -9.42 20.63 -15.00
CA HIS A 223 -8.46 21.73 -15.06
C HIS A 223 -7.00 21.28 -14.92
N ALA A 224 -6.73 20.17 -14.24
CA ALA A 224 -5.40 19.57 -14.13
C ALA A 224 -5.44 18.05 -14.29
N LEU A 225 -4.34 17.49 -14.78
CA LEU A 225 -4.12 16.05 -14.87
C LEU A 225 -2.89 15.65 -14.06
N VAL A 226 -2.99 14.54 -13.33
CA VAL A 226 -1.87 13.94 -12.61
C VAL A 226 -1.61 12.52 -13.15
N ASN A 227 -0.44 12.31 -13.73
CA ASN A 227 0.06 10.99 -14.11
C ASN A 227 0.81 10.36 -12.92
N ALA A 228 0.09 9.57 -12.12
CA ALA A 228 0.61 8.79 -11.01
C ALA A 228 0.64 7.29 -11.31
N ALA A 229 0.81 6.93 -12.59
CA ALA A 229 0.69 5.54 -13.07
C ALA A 229 1.89 4.64 -12.74
N GLY A 230 2.83 5.06 -11.88
CA GLY A 230 3.93 4.23 -11.36
C GLY A 230 4.76 3.58 -12.48
N PRO A 231 4.86 2.24 -12.56
CA PRO A 231 5.55 1.54 -13.66
C PRO A 231 5.08 1.89 -15.07
N TRP A 232 3.87 2.45 -15.22
CA TRP A 232 3.31 2.88 -16.48
C TRP A 232 3.44 4.38 -16.73
N VAL A 233 4.15 5.15 -15.88
CA VAL A 233 4.24 6.62 -16.03
C VAL A 233 4.71 7.03 -17.43
N LYS A 234 5.76 6.39 -17.95
CA LYS A 234 6.26 6.65 -19.30
C LYS A 234 5.30 6.12 -20.37
N THR A 235 4.80 4.91 -20.21
CA THR A 235 3.85 4.30 -21.16
C THR A 235 2.58 5.13 -21.30
N PHE A 236 2.11 5.77 -20.24
CA PHE A 236 0.98 6.69 -20.29
C PHE A 236 1.26 7.92 -21.17
N PHE A 237 2.48 8.48 -21.12
CA PHE A 237 2.88 9.50 -22.08
C PHE A 237 2.81 8.95 -23.51
N ASP A 238 3.48 7.83 -23.75
CA ASP A 238 3.66 7.25 -25.09
C ASP A 238 2.33 6.79 -25.75
N GLN A 239 1.35 6.34 -24.94
CA GLN A 239 0.13 5.67 -25.44
C GLN A 239 -1.15 6.48 -25.23
N SER A 240 -1.20 7.33 -24.21
CA SER A 240 -2.45 7.99 -23.79
C SER A 240 -2.41 9.51 -23.94
N THR A 241 -1.27 10.10 -24.27
CA THR A 241 -1.15 11.55 -24.51
C THR A 241 -0.38 11.81 -25.80
N ASP A 242 -0.39 13.05 -26.28
CA ASP A 242 0.42 13.47 -27.44
C ASP A 242 1.74 14.15 -26.98
N LEU A 243 2.14 13.95 -25.71
CA LEU A 243 3.29 14.56 -25.06
C LEU A 243 4.47 13.59 -24.97
N THR A 244 5.68 14.13 -24.92
CA THR A 244 6.89 13.34 -24.66
C THR A 244 7.15 13.26 -23.17
N SER A 245 7.45 12.05 -22.66
CA SER A 245 7.81 11.90 -21.24
C SER A 245 9.09 12.68 -20.93
N PRO A 246 9.12 13.49 -19.85
CA PRO A 246 10.29 14.29 -19.49
C PRO A 246 11.45 13.44 -18.94
N ARG A 247 11.18 12.18 -18.54
CA ARG A 247 12.15 11.28 -17.94
C ARG A 247 11.92 9.84 -18.36
N ASN A 248 12.96 9.03 -18.30
CA ASN A 248 12.86 7.59 -18.40
C ASN A 248 12.66 6.95 -17.01
N ILE A 249 12.17 5.71 -17.03
CA ILE A 249 12.06 4.87 -15.83
C ILE A 249 12.83 3.58 -16.04
N ARG A 250 13.43 3.09 -14.96
CA ARG A 250 13.97 1.74 -14.87
C ARG A 250 13.07 0.90 -14.00
N LEU A 251 12.72 -0.28 -14.51
CA LEU A 251 11.86 -1.22 -13.81
C LEU A 251 12.74 -2.23 -13.09
N ILE A 252 12.82 -2.10 -11.76
CA ILE A 252 13.59 -3.04 -10.94
C ILE A 252 12.62 -3.98 -10.23
N LYS A 253 12.56 -5.24 -10.67
CA LYS A 253 11.83 -6.31 -10.01
C LYS A 253 12.39 -6.56 -8.61
N GLY A 254 11.50 -6.71 -7.66
CA GLY A 254 11.80 -7.19 -6.32
C GLY A 254 10.72 -8.14 -5.84
N SER A 255 11.17 -9.29 -5.34
CA SER A 255 10.32 -10.38 -4.94
C SER A 255 10.49 -10.71 -3.46
N HIS A 256 9.49 -11.39 -2.91
CA HIS A 256 9.46 -11.85 -1.53
C HIS A 256 8.89 -13.27 -1.48
N ILE A 257 9.38 -14.05 -0.52
CA ILE A 257 8.81 -15.34 -0.15
C ILE A 257 8.15 -15.24 1.23
N VAL A 258 7.08 -15.99 1.42
CA VAL A 258 6.37 -16.12 2.69
C VAL A 258 6.43 -17.57 3.13
N VAL A 259 6.83 -17.78 4.38
CA VAL A 259 6.99 -19.09 5.02
C VAL A 259 6.24 -19.10 6.36
N PRO A 260 5.91 -20.28 6.91
CA PRO A 260 5.49 -20.38 8.31
C PRO A 260 6.51 -19.69 9.22
N ARG A 261 6.01 -19.07 10.29
CA ARG A 261 6.83 -18.22 11.16
C ARG A 261 8.13 -18.91 11.57
N VAL A 262 9.25 -18.23 11.38
CA VAL A 262 10.58 -18.83 11.58
C VAL A 262 11.00 -18.86 13.05
N HIS A 263 10.44 -17.99 13.88
CA HIS A 263 10.67 -17.90 15.33
C HIS A 263 9.57 -17.10 16.05
N GLU A 264 9.43 -17.30 17.37
CA GLU A 264 8.43 -16.59 18.19
C GLU A 264 8.80 -15.15 18.59
N GLN A 265 9.95 -14.65 18.14
CA GLN A 265 10.35 -13.26 18.40
C GLN A 265 9.48 -12.26 17.63
N THR A 266 9.26 -11.08 18.21
CA THR A 266 8.50 -9.98 17.60
C THR A 266 9.36 -9.05 16.75
N GLN A 267 10.69 -9.15 16.88
CA GLN A 267 11.64 -8.34 16.11
C GLN A 267 11.77 -8.88 14.67
N ALA A 268 11.95 -7.97 13.73
CA ALA A 268 12.44 -8.30 12.39
C ALA A 268 13.97 -8.40 12.40
N TYR A 269 14.51 -9.08 11.39
CA TYR A 269 15.94 -9.12 11.10
C TYR A 269 16.25 -8.40 9.79
N ILE A 270 17.41 -7.75 9.74
CA ILE A 270 18.01 -7.16 8.54
C ILE A 270 19.38 -7.81 8.35
N LEU A 271 19.47 -8.70 7.36
CA LEU A 271 20.62 -9.55 7.07
C LEU A 271 21.51 -8.85 6.05
N GLN A 272 22.82 -8.87 6.29
CA GLN A 272 23.81 -8.37 5.33
C GLN A 272 24.20 -9.51 4.40
N ASN A 273 24.13 -9.27 3.09
CA ASN A 273 24.54 -10.24 2.08
C ASN A 273 25.91 -9.89 1.47
N GLU A 274 26.56 -10.88 0.87
CA GLU A 274 27.90 -10.79 0.26
C GLU A 274 27.95 -9.84 -0.95
N ASP A 275 26.82 -9.62 -1.63
CA ASP A 275 26.66 -8.65 -2.71
C ASP A 275 26.44 -7.20 -2.21
N ASN A 276 26.65 -6.97 -0.92
CA ASN A 276 26.42 -5.73 -0.18
C ASN A 276 24.96 -5.32 0.00
N ARG A 277 24.00 -6.12 -0.48
CA ARG A 277 22.57 -5.88 -0.28
C ARG A 277 22.14 -6.29 1.12
N ILE A 278 20.93 -5.89 1.47
CA ILE A 278 20.28 -6.30 2.71
C ILE A 278 18.99 -7.08 2.40
N VAL A 279 18.73 -8.10 3.21
CA VAL A 279 17.50 -8.91 3.14
C VAL A 279 16.81 -8.87 4.49
N PHE A 280 15.53 -8.58 4.52
CA PHE A 280 14.72 -8.59 5.72
C PHE A 280 14.09 -9.96 5.97
N VAL A 281 13.93 -10.30 7.25
CA VAL A 281 13.07 -11.39 7.73
C VAL A 281 12.10 -10.75 8.72
N ILE A 282 10.82 -10.66 8.33
CA ILE A 282 9.81 -9.83 9.00
C ILE A 282 8.70 -10.74 9.52
N PRO A 283 8.40 -10.74 10.83
CA PRO A 283 7.19 -11.38 11.37
C PRO A 283 5.95 -10.84 10.66
N TYR A 284 5.06 -11.72 10.19
CA TYR A 284 3.94 -11.33 9.35
C TYR A 284 2.65 -12.07 9.74
N LEU A 285 1.59 -11.29 9.98
CA LEU A 285 0.23 -11.77 10.28
C LEU A 285 0.23 -12.96 11.28
N ASP A 286 0.93 -12.81 12.41
CA ASP A 286 1.03 -13.77 13.53
C ASP A 286 1.64 -15.17 13.25
N ARG A 287 1.34 -15.80 12.11
CA ARG A 287 1.69 -17.19 11.74
C ARG A 287 2.80 -17.29 10.69
N PHE A 288 3.28 -16.17 10.13
CA PHE A 288 4.20 -16.19 8.99
C PHE A 288 5.46 -15.35 9.18
N SER A 289 6.39 -15.48 8.25
CA SER A 289 7.51 -14.57 8.07
C SER A 289 7.68 -14.23 6.58
N ILE A 290 7.85 -12.94 6.29
CA ILE A 290 8.22 -12.45 4.97
C ILE A 290 9.75 -12.39 4.89
N ILE A 291 10.32 -12.94 3.82
CA ILE A 291 11.74 -12.84 3.51
C ILE A 291 11.88 -12.10 2.17
N GLY A 292 12.64 -11.00 2.17
CA GLY A 292 12.83 -10.20 0.96
C GLY A 292 13.76 -9.00 1.14
N THR A 293 14.28 -8.42 0.07
CA THR A 293 13.83 -8.56 -1.32
C THR A 293 15.00 -8.60 -2.29
N THR A 294 14.70 -8.84 -3.56
CA THR A 294 15.62 -8.87 -4.70
C THR A 294 15.63 -7.54 -5.46
N ASP A 295 16.64 -7.33 -6.31
CA ASP A 295 16.79 -6.18 -7.21
C ASP A 295 17.26 -6.74 -8.56
N VAL A 296 16.32 -6.96 -9.47
CA VAL A 296 16.56 -7.56 -10.79
C VAL A 296 16.04 -6.60 -11.85
N GLU A 297 16.85 -6.26 -12.87
CA GLU A 297 16.36 -5.46 -13.99
C GLU A 297 15.21 -6.19 -14.70
N TYR A 298 14.12 -5.49 -14.99
CA TYR A 298 12.93 -6.08 -15.58
C TYR A 298 12.58 -5.39 -16.89
N GLN A 299 12.25 -6.20 -17.89
CA GLN A 299 11.69 -5.76 -19.15
C GLN A 299 10.38 -6.50 -19.41
N GLY A 300 9.42 -5.81 -20.02
CA GLY A 300 8.10 -6.36 -20.31
C GLY A 300 7.00 -5.71 -19.49
N ASN A 301 5.83 -6.34 -19.49
CA ASN A 301 4.64 -5.81 -18.85
C ASN A 301 4.75 -5.92 -17.32
N PRO A 302 4.65 -4.82 -16.55
CA PRO A 302 4.68 -4.86 -15.09
C PRO A 302 3.55 -5.67 -14.45
N ARG A 303 2.44 -5.96 -15.15
CA ARG A 303 1.37 -6.83 -14.63
C ARG A 303 1.76 -8.30 -14.57
N ASP A 304 2.71 -8.73 -15.38
CA ASP A 304 3.10 -10.13 -15.51
C ASP A 304 4.32 -10.49 -14.62
N VAL A 305 4.76 -9.55 -13.79
CA VAL A 305 5.94 -9.73 -12.94
C VAL A 305 5.71 -10.84 -11.91
N ALA A 306 6.63 -11.80 -11.89
CA ALA A 306 6.62 -12.92 -10.95
C ALA A 306 8.03 -13.21 -10.45
N ILE A 307 8.08 -13.85 -9.28
CA ILE A 307 9.33 -14.37 -8.73
C ILE A 307 9.85 -15.52 -9.61
N ASP A 308 11.17 -15.62 -9.76
CA ASP A 308 11.82 -16.78 -10.39
C ASP A 308 12.59 -17.65 -9.37
N GLU A 309 12.99 -18.85 -9.79
CA GLU A 309 13.69 -19.79 -8.90
C GLU A 309 15.09 -19.30 -8.47
N GLN A 310 15.72 -18.40 -9.23
CA GLN A 310 17.01 -17.80 -8.81
C GLN A 310 16.79 -16.84 -7.64
N GLU A 311 15.73 -16.04 -7.69
CA GLU A 311 15.34 -15.17 -6.58
C GLU A 311 14.95 -15.96 -5.32
N ILE A 312 14.25 -17.09 -5.47
CA ILE A 312 13.92 -17.95 -4.33
C ILE A 312 15.19 -18.53 -3.72
N GLY A 313 16.08 -19.08 -4.54
CA GLY A 313 17.38 -19.60 -4.09
C GLY A 313 18.21 -18.53 -3.37
N TYR A 314 18.26 -17.31 -3.91
CA TYR A 314 18.94 -16.16 -3.30
C TYR A 314 18.38 -15.83 -1.91
N LEU A 315 17.05 -15.76 -1.76
CA LEU A 315 16.42 -15.40 -0.48
C LEU A 315 16.59 -16.49 0.58
N LEU A 316 16.48 -17.77 0.19
CA LEU A 316 16.70 -18.90 1.08
C LEU A 316 18.17 -19.00 1.50
N ASP A 317 19.12 -18.78 0.59
CA ASP A 317 20.56 -18.83 0.91
C ASP A 317 20.95 -17.78 1.96
N VAL A 318 20.54 -16.52 1.78
CA VAL A 318 20.84 -15.46 2.74
C VAL A 318 20.22 -15.76 4.11
N TYR A 319 19.00 -16.30 4.14
CA TYR A 319 18.35 -16.73 5.38
C TYR A 319 19.12 -17.89 6.05
N ASN A 320 19.40 -18.96 5.30
CA ASN A 320 20.01 -20.19 5.82
C ASN A 320 21.43 -19.98 6.35
N ARG A 321 22.18 -19.01 5.81
CA ARG A 321 23.49 -18.59 6.34
C ARG A 321 23.41 -17.88 7.69
N HIS A 322 22.26 -17.34 8.09
CA HIS A 322 22.12 -16.55 9.32
C HIS A 322 21.39 -17.30 10.44
N PHE A 323 20.47 -18.21 10.13
CA PHE A 323 19.59 -18.87 11.10
C PHE A 323 19.91 -20.35 11.31
N LYS A 324 19.68 -20.86 12.52
CA LYS A 324 19.84 -22.29 12.82
C LYS A 324 18.77 -23.16 12.18
N LYS A 325 17.51 -22.71 12.27
CA LYS A 325 16.39 -23.36 11.58
C LYS A 325 16.59 -23.13 10.09
N GLN A 326 16.79 -24.21 9.34
CA GLN A 326 16.94 -24.14 7.89
C GLN A 326 15.56 -24.13 7.23
N LEU A 327 15.47 -23.46 6.08
CA LEU A 327 14.29 -23.45 5.21
C LEU A 327 14.65 -24.04 3.85
N GLU A 328 13.68 -24.74 3.28
CA GLU A 328 13.74 -25.31 1.94
C GLU A 328 12.66 -24.69 1.04
N ARG A 329 12.76 -24.92 -0.27
CA ARG A 329 11.81 -24.43 -1.26
C ARG A 329 10.35 -24.81 -0.96
N GLN A 330 10.15 -25.97 -0.35
CA GLN A 330 8.82 -26.50 0.01
C GLN A 330 8.18 -25.80 1.22
N ASP A 331 8.97 -25.08 2.03
CA ASP A 331 8.44 -24.29 3.14
C ASP A 331 7.81 -22.97 2.68
N VAL A 332 8.02 -22.59 1.42
CA VAL A 332 7.44 -21.38 0.81
C VAL A 332 5.97 -21.61 0.50
N VAL A 333 5.09 -20.96 1.26
CA VAL A 333 3.63 -21.09 1.16
C VAL A 333 3.00 -20.02 0.25
N TRP A 334 3.68 -18.89 0.06
CA TRP A 334 3.24 -17.83 -0.85
C TRP A 334 4.42 -16.99 -1.32
N THR A 335 4.26 -16.36 -2.48
CA THR A 335 5.26 -15.45 -3.06
C THR A 335 4.56 -14.26 -3.69
N TYR A 336 5.20 -13.11 -3.66
CA TYR A 336 4.74 -11.94 -4.41
C TYR A 336 5.93 -11.19 -5.01
N SER A 337 5.67 -10.48 -6.10
CA SER A 337 6.67 -9.69 -6.81
C SER A 337 6.07 -8.38 -7.30
N GLY A 338 6.91 -7.38 -7.47
CA GLY A 338 6.54 -6.09 -8.04
C GLY A 338 7.75 -5.42 -8.66
N VAL A 339 7.49 -4.47 -9.57
CA VAL A 339 8.56 -3.64 -10.14
C VAL A 339 8.56 -2.25 -9.51
N ARG A 340 9.74 -1.77 -9.17
CA ARG A 340 9.99 -0.42 -8.67
C ARG A 340 10.16 0.51 -9.88
N PRO A 341 9.32 1.54 -10.04
CA PRO A 341 9.47 2.52 -11.12
C PRO A 341 10.49 3.58 -10.70
N LEU A 342 11.78 3.24 -10.79
CA LEU A 342 12.83 4.17 -10.39
C LEU A 342 13.08 5.18 -11.48
N CYS A 343 13.27 6.45 -11.10
CA CYS A 343 13.72 7.48 -12.03
C CYS A 343 15.09 7.06 -12.57
N ASP A 344 15.26 7.08 -13.88
CA ASP A 344 16.55 6.78 -14.49
C ASP A 344 17.53 7.91 -14.17
N ASP A 345 18.54 7.60 -13.38
CA ASP A 345 19.62 8.49 -12.96
C ASP A 345 20.97 8.11 -13.57
N GLU A 346 20.95 7.25 -14.60
CA GLU A 346 22.11 6.73 -15.32
C GLU A 346 23.06 5.87 -14.46
N SER A 347 22.64 5.40 -13.27
CA SER A 347 23.45 4.51 -12.43
C SER A 347 23.64 3.11 -13.05
N ASP A 348 24.86 2.58 -13.09
CA ASP A 348 25.12 1.24 -13.65
C ASP A 348 24.46 0.08 -12.88
N SER A 349 24.29 0.20 -11.55
CA SER A 349 23.79 -0.88 -10.70
C SER A 349 22.36 -0.64 -10.20
N PRO A 350 21.42 -1.61 -10.36
CA PRO A 350 20.04 -1.51 -9.86
C PRO A 350 19.93 -1.14 -8.38
N GLN A 351 20.88 -1.57 -7.53
CA GLN A 351 20.85 -1.29 -6.09
C GLN A 351 21.29 0.13 -5.70
N ALA A 352 21.98 0.83 -6.61
CA ALA A 352 22.52 2.18 -6.40
C ALA A 352 21.59 3.29 -6.90
N ILE A 353 20.70 2.99 -7.86
CA ILE A 353 19.70 3.95 -8.38
C ILE A 353 18.99 4.68 -7.24
N THR A 354 18.79 5.98 -7.33
CA THR A 354 18.10 6.71 -6.28
C THR A 354 16.68 6.15 -6.06
N ARG A 355 16.27 6.10 -4.78
CA ARG A 355 14.89 5.76 -4.39
C ARG A 355 14.12 6.99 -3.94
N ASP A 356 14.63 8.17 -4.28
CA ASP A 356 13.92 9.43 -4.11
C ASP A 356 12.82 9.58 -5.18
N TYR A 357 11.99 10.62 -5.06
CA TYR A 357 10.97 10.92 -6.06
C TYR A 357 11.28 12.20 -6.81
N THR A 358 10.78 12.29 -8.04
CA THR A 358 10.81 13.51 -8.84
C THR A 358 9.40 13.85 -9.34
N LEU A 359 9.05 15.13 -9.23
CA LEU A 359 7.77 15.68 -9.65
C LEU A 359 8.00 16.63 -10.83
N GLU A 360 7.59 16.19 -12.02
CA GLU A 360 7.68 16.98 -13.25
C GLU A 360 6.34 17.63 -13.56
N LEU A 361 6.31 18.95 -13.58
CA LEU A 361 5.14 19.72 -13.96
C LEU A 361 5.38 20.25 -15.37
N GLU A 362 4.58 19.79 -16.32
CA GLU A 362 4.61 20.28 -17.69
C GLU A 362 3.40 21.18 -17.94
N GLN A 363 3.71 22.40 -18.39
CA GLN A 363 2.73 23.44 -18.67
C GLN A 363 3.33 24.51 -19.58
N GLU A 364 2.60 24.89 -20.63
CA GLU A 364 2.95 26.00 -21.53
C GLU A 364 1.84 27.06 -21.59
N GLY A 365 2.19 28.33 -21.36
CA GLY A 365 1.28 29.46 -21.55
C GLY A 365 0.05 29.42 -20.63
N THR A 366 -1.14 29.21 -21.21
CA THR A 366 -2.41 29.08 -20.49
C THR A 366 -2.98 27.65 -20.54
N GLN A 367 -2.17 26.67 -20.97
CA GLN A 367 -2.62 25.28 -21.08
C GLN A 367 -2.83 24.65 -19.70
N ALA A 368 -3.71 23.65 -19.66
CA ALA A 368 -3.97 22.84 -18.47
C ALA A 368 -2.70 22.09 -18.00
N PRO A 369 -2.29 22.19 -16.72
CA PRO A 369 -1.09 21.53 -16.22
C PRO A 369 -1.19 19.99 -16.24
N LEU A 370 -0.05 19.35 -16.52
CA LEU A 370 0.17 17.91 -16.28
C LEU A 370 1.28 17.74 -15.24
N LEU A 371 0.95 17.13 -14.11
CA LEU A 371 1.94 16.73 -13.10
C LEU A 371 2.23 15.23 -13.22
N SER A 372 3.50 14.85 -13.35
CA SER A 372 3.94 13.46 -13.47
C SER A 372 4.87 13.05 -12.34
N ILE A 373 4.69 11.80 -11.86
CA ILE A 373 5.40 11.27 -10.69
C ILE A 373 6.35 10.16 -11.14
N PHE A 374 7.65 10.37 -10.88
CA PHE A 374 8.71 9.38 -11.09
C PHE A 374 9.27 8.94 -9.73
N GLY A 375 9.29 7.63 -9.46
CA GLY A 375 9.68 7.11 -8.15
C GLY A 375 8.61 7.31 -7.06
N GLY A 376 9.07 7.54 -5.83
CA GLY A 376 8.21 7.70 -4.66
C GLY A 376 8.03 6.41 -3.88
N LYS A 377 8.54 6.41 -2.64
CA LYS A 377 8.33 5.32 -1.70
C LYS A 377 6.96 5.39 -1.05
N LEU A 378 6.46 4.24 -0.62
CA LEU A 378 5.35 4.14 0.32
C LEU A 378 5.56 5.05 1.54
N THR A 379 6.79 5.14 2.06
CA THR A 379 7.12 5.95 3.25
C THR A 379 6.95 7.46 3.05
N THR A 380 7.26 7.99 1.87
CA THR A 380 7.26 9.44 1.60
C THR A 380 6.01 9.92 0.88
N TYR A 381 5.04 9.03 0.64
CA TYR A 381 3.88 9.31 -0.21
C TYR A 381 3.10 10.57 0.19
N ARG A 382 2.93 10.82 1.49
CA ARG A 382 2.18 11.97 2.01
C ARG A 382 2.93 13.27 1.75
N LYS A 383 4.25 13.29 1.96
CA LYS A 383 5.11 14.44 1.63
C LYS A 383 5.19 14.68 0.13
N LEU A 384 5.24 13.61 -0.67
CA LEU A 384 5.14 13.69 -2.13
C LEU A 384 3.81 14.32 -2.55
N ALA A 385 2.69 13.90 -1.97
CA ALA A 385 1.37 14.46 -2.24
C ALA A 385 1.28 15.95 -1.85
N GLU A 386 1.80 16.32 -0.69
CA GLU A 386 1.87 17.72 -0.24
C GLU A 386 2.71 18.58 -1.20
N ALA A 387 3.85 18.08 -1.65
CA ALA A 387 4.69 18.75 -2.64
C ALA A 387 4.03 18.85 -4.02
N ALA A 388 3.27 17.83 -4.43
CA ALA A 388 2.47 17.86 -5.65
C ALA A 388 1.41 18.97 -5.60
N MET A 389 0.70 19.10 -4.47
CA MET A 389 -0.28 20.18 -4.29
C MET A 389 0.38 21.55 -4.27
N VAL A 390 1.56 21.69 -3.68
CA VAL A 390 2.33 22.95 -3.75
C VAL A 390 2.65 23.34 -5.20
N LYS A 391 3.04 22.38 -6.05
CA LYS A 391 3.28 22.63 -7.49
C LYS A 391 2.02 23.00 -8.26
N LEU A 392 0.86 22.47 -7.87
CA LEU A 392 -0.42 22.74 -8.52
C LEU A 392 -1.16 23.96 -7.94
N ALA A 393 -0.76 24.48 -6.78
CA ALA A 393 -1.39 25.62 -6.13
C ALA A 393 -1.57 26.87 -7.03
N PRO A 394 -0.63 27.24 -7.92
CA PRO A 394 -0.81 28.39 -8.82
C PRO A 394 -2.03 28.28 -9.75
N PHE A 395 -2.51 27.06 -10.04
CA PHE A 395 -3.66 26.81 -10.91
C PHE A 395 -4.99 26.78 -10.15
N PHE A 396 -4.95 26.75 -8.82
CA PHE A 396 -6.13 26.67 -7.96
C PHE A 396 -6.08 27.74 -6.85
N PRO A 397 -6.37 29.02 -7.15
CA PRO A 397 -6.23 30.12 -6.18
C PRO A 397 -7.10 30.00 -4.92
N GLN A 398 -8.17 29.19 -4.99
CA GLN A 398 -9.09 28.94 -3.87
C GLN A 398 -8.76 27.64 -3.10
N MET A 399 -7.66 26.95 -3.46
CA MET A 399 -7.27 25.71 -2.82
C MET A 399 -6.89 25.95 -1.35
N GLY A 400 -7.42 25.11 -0.46
CA GLY A 400 -7.12 25.15 0.98
C GLY A 400 -5.65 24.86 1.32
N PRO A 401 -5.24 25.15 2.57
CA PRO A 401 -3.88 24.90 3.04
C PRO A 401 -3.56 23.40 3.16
N SER A 402 -2.29 23.07 3.35
CA SER A 402 -1.87 21.70 3.70
C SER A 402 -2.52 21.25 5.02
N TRP A 403 -3.05 20.02 5.04
CA TRP A 403 -3.86 19.52 6.17
C TRP A 403 -3.52 18.07 6.59
N THR A 404 -2.84 17.31 5.71
CA THR A 404 -2.73 15.84 5.84
C THR A 404 -1.87 15.35 6.99
N ALA A 405 -0.98 16.20 7.54
CA ALA A 405 -0.06 15.82 8.62
C ALA A 405 -0.78 15.60 9.97
N ASP A 406 -1.89 16.30 10.19
CA ASP A 406 -2.62 16.28 11.47
C ASP A 406 -3.94 15.50 11.39
N SER A 407 -4.27 14.93 10.22
CA SER A 407 -5.50 14.18 10.02
C SER A 407 -5.32 12.67 10.17
N TYR A 408 -6.38 11.98 10.56
CA TYR A 408 -6.48 10.52 10.48
C TYR A 408 -7.02 10.10 9.11
N LEU A 409 -6.63 8.91 8.64
CA LEU A 409 -7.37 8.25 7.56
C LEU A 409 -8.53 7.42 8.13
N PRO A 410 -9.49 6.97 7.31
CA PRO A 410 -10.55 6.07 7.76
C PRO A 410 -9.99 4.89 8.57
N GLY A 411 -10.68 4.53 9.65
CA GLY A 411 -10.24 3.52 10.62
C GLY A 411 -9.27 4.04 11.69
N GLY A 412 -8.58 5.16 11.46
CA GLY A 412 -7.76 5.85 12.45
C GLY A 412 -8.58 6.77 13.36
N ALA A 413 -8.19 6.87 14.63
CA ALA A 413 -8.78 7.79 15.59
C ALA A 413 -7.75 8.15 16.68
N ASP A 414 -7.96 9.30 17.34
CA ASP A 414 -7.14 9.71 18.47
C ASP A 414 -7.28 8.74 19.64
N GLY A 415 -6.16 8.45 20.32
CA GLY A 415 -6.11 7.48 21.42
C GLY A 415 -6.38 6.01 21.03
N PHE A 416 -6.52 5.69 19.74
CA PHE A 416 -6.78 4.33 19.29
C PHE A 416 -5.59 3.39 19.58
N THR A 417 -5.88 2.21 20.15
CA THR A 417 -4.93 1.09 20.24
C THR A 417 -5.62 -0.20 19.83
N ARG A 418 -4.92 -1.03 19.05
CA ARG A 418 -5.47 -2.29 18.51
C ARG A 418 -5.87 -3.24 19.63
N GLU A 419 -5.07 -3.30 20.68
CA GLU A 419 -5.23 -4.22 21.80
C GLU A 419 -6.41 -3.83 22.70
N THR A 420 -6.69 -2.53 22.85
CA THR A 420 -7.87 -2.08 23.59
C THR A 420 -9.14 -2.29 22.76
N PHE A 421 -9.11 -1.88 21.50
CA PHE A 421 -10.26 -2.04 20.61
C PHE A 421 -10.60 -3.52 20.36
N ALA A 422 -9.62 -4.40 20.22
CA ALA A 422 -9.84 -5.84 20.12
C ALA A 422 -10.53 -6.42 21.37
N ARG A 423 -10.15 -5.97 22.58
CA ARG A 423 -10.82 -6.37 23.83
C ARG A 423 -12.27 -5.87 23.88
N GLU A 424 -12.53 -4.65 23.44
CA GLU A 424 -13.88 -4.10 23.33
C GLU A 424 -14.75 -4.91 22.35
N LEU A 425 -14.20 -5.24 21.17
CA LEU A 425 -14.86 -6.13 20.21
C LEU A 425 -15.17 -7.49 20.84
N LYS A 426 -14.22 -8.10 21.56
CA LYS A 426 -14.41 -9.40 22.20
C LYS A 426 -15.47 -9.36 23.30
N GLN A 427 -15.57 -8.26 24.05
CA GLN A 427 -16.61 -8.07 25.06
C GLN A 427 -18.00 -7.90 24.43
N ARG A 428 -18.09 -7.14 23.33
CA ARG A 428 -19.35 -6.87 22.63
C ARG A 428 -19.84 -8.03 21.78
N TYR A 429 -18.93 -8.81 21.21
CA TYR A 429 -19.21 -9.93 20.31
C TYR A 429 -18.51 -11.21 20.82
N PRO A 430 -19.03 -11.86 21.88
CA PRO A 430 -18.32 -12.94 22.58
C PRO A 430 -18.00 -14.18 21.74
N TRP A 431 -18.73 -14.41 20.64
CA TRP A 431 -18.51 -15.52 19.71
C TRP A 431 -17.29 -15.33 18.80
N LEU A 432 -16.79 -14.10 18.62
CA LEU A 432 -15.56 -13.86 17.85
C LEU A 432 -14.34 -14.35 18.62
N THR A 433 -13.40 -15.01 17.96
CA THR A 433 -12.13 -15.42 18.60
C THR A 433 -11.23 -14.21 18.87
N GLU A 434 -10.26 -14.36 19.79
CA GLU A 434 -9.27 -13.30 20.04
C GLU A 434 -8.49 -12.91 18.78
N PHE A 435 -8.14 -13.91 17.97
CA PHE A 435 -7.53 -13.73 16.66
C PHE A 435 -8.40 -12.83 15.76
N THR A 436 -9.69 -13.14 15.64
CA THR A 436 -10.61 -12.36 14.80
C THR A 436 -10.76 -10.93 15.32
N CYS A 437 -10.91 -10.73 16.63
CA CYS A 437 -11.01 -9.39 17.19
C CYS A 437 -9.76 -8.55 16.93
N LEU A 438 -8.56 -9.13 17.10
CA LEU A 438 -7.30 -8.44 16.79
C LEU A 438 -7.15 -8.16 15.30
N ARG A 439 -7.53 -9.11 14.45
CA ARG A 439 -7.54 -8.96 12.99
C ARG A 439 -8.45 -7.82 12.56
N LEU A 440 -9.69 -7.78 13.04
CA LEU A 440 -10.63 -6.71 12.71
C LEU A 440 -10.14 -5.35 13.22
N ALA A 441 -9.61 -5.30 14.45
CA ALA A 441 -9.03 -4.09 15.02
C ALA A 441 -7.83 -3.59 14.21
N THR A 442 -6.99 -4.49 13.72
CA THR A 442 -5.81 -4.16 12.89
C THR A 442 -6.21 -3.72 11.49
N ASN A 443 -7.15 -4.44 10.87
CA ASN A 443 -7.47 -4.25 9.45
C ASN A 443 -8.40 -3.04 9.20
N TYR A 444 -9.34 -2.81 10.11
CA TYR A 444 -10.40 -1.81 9.93
C TYR A 444 -10.37 -0.67 10.95
N GLY A 445 -9.69 -0.86 12.09
CA GLY A 445 -9.74 0.11 13.19
C GLY A 445 -11.19 0.44 13.56
N VAL A 446 -11.49 1.73 13.77
CA VAL A 446 -12.84 2.17 14.16
C VAL A 446 -13.91 1.91 13.10
N CYS A 447 -13.54 1.67 11.83
CA CYS A 447 -14.49 1.31 10.79
C CYS A 447 -15.14 -0.08 11.00
N ALA A 448 -14.54 -0.93 11.85
CA ALA A 448 -15.20 -2.17 12.28
C ALA A 448 -16.55 -1.91 12.96
N ASN A 449 -16.74 -0.75 13.60
CA ASN A 449 -18.02 -0.38 14.18
C ASN A 449 -19.11 -0.19 13.11
N THR A 450 -18.75 0.38 11.96
CA THR A 450 -19.68 0.53 10.82
C THR A 450 -20.04 -0.84 10.25
N MET A 451 -19.04 -1.71 10.05
CA MET A 451 -19.25 -3.08 9.58
C MET A 451 -20.20 -3.87 10.49
N LEU A 452 -20.02 -3.76 11.81
CA LEU A 452 -20.74 -4.56 12.79
C LEU A 452 -21.97 -3.83 13.38
N ALA A 453 -22.38 -2.71 12.79
CA ALA A 453 -23.42 -1.84 13.36
C ALA A 453 -24.76 -2.54 13.55
N LEU A 454 -25.13 -3.43 12.63
CA LEU A 454 -26.40 -4.17 12.63
C LEU A 454 -26.30 -5.59 13.22
N VAL A 455 -25.11 -6.00 13.68
CA VAL A 455 -24.88 -7.34 14.23
C VAL A 455 -25.29 -7.37 15.70
N GLN A 456 -26.26 -8.23 16.04
CA GLN A 456 -26.74 -8.45 17.42
C GLN A 456 -26.40 -9.84 17.94
N CYS A 457 -26.29 -10.83 17.05
CA CYS A 457 -25.90 -12.20 17.35
C CYS A 457 -25.00 -12.78 16.25
N GLU A 458 -24.41 -13.95 16.48
CA GLU A 458 -23.52 -14.59 15.50
C GLU A 458 -24.20 -14.86 14.15
N ALA A 459 -25.49 -15.20 14.16
CA ALA A 459 -26.24 -15.44 12.93
C ALA A 459 -26.31 -14.19 12.01
N ASP A 460 -26.26 -12.99 12.58
CA ASP A 460 -26.27 -11.74 11.82
C ASP A 460 -24.95 -11.48 11.06
N MET A 461 -23.88 -12.21 11.39
CA MET A 461 -22.62 -12.17 10.65
C MET A 461 -22.77 -12.78 9.23
N GLY A 462 -23.80 -13.63 9.06
CA GLY A 462 -24.05 -14.37 7.82
C GLY A 462 -23.11 -15.57 7.65
N THR A 463 -22.84 -15.93 6.40
CA THR A 463 -22.01 -17.11 6.08
C THR A 463 -20.58 -16.95 6.60
N ASP A 464 -20.08 -17.93 7.36
CA ASP A 464 -18.64 -18.08 7.63
C ASP A 464 -17.95 -18.78 6.44
N PHE A 465 -17.00 -18.08 5.82
CA PHE A 465 -16.18 -18.62 4.75
C PHE A 465 -14.96 -19.38 5.27
N GLY A 466 -14.64 -19.27 6.56
CA GLY A 466 -13.49 -19.89 7.22
C GLY A 466 -12.69 -18.87 8.03
N GLU A 467 -12.07 -19.33 9.12
CA GLU A 467 -11.25 -18.48 10.02
C GLU A 467 -12.01 -17.20 10.46
N GLN A 468 -13.34 -17.30 10.59
CA GLN A 468 -14.24 -16.20 10.93
C GLN A 468 -14.12 -14.99 9.98
N PHE A 469 -13.89 -15.26 8.69
CA PHE A 469 -14.12 -14.33 7.61
C PHE A 469 -15.58 -14.46 7.17
N TYR A 470 -16.42 -13.55 7.66
CA TYR A 470 -17.86 -13.64 7.51
C TYR A 470 -18.39 -12.83 6.32
N GLN A 471 -19.61 -13.15 5.90
CA GLN A 471 -20.36 -12.42 4.88
C GLN A 471 -20.47 -10.93 5.17
N VAL A 472 -20.75 -10.52 6.42
CA VAL A 472 -20.81 -9.09 6.78
C VAL A 472 -19.52 -8.32 6.49
N GLU A 473 -18.37 -8.98 6.66
CA GLU A 473 -17.07 -8.39 6.35
C GLU A 473 -16.89 -8.24 4.83
N LEU A 474 -17.25 -9.27 4.06
CA LEU A 474 -17.17 -9.24 2.60
C LEU A 474 -18.10 -8.18 1.99
N GLU A 475 -19.30 -8.00 2.55
CA GLU A 475 -20.23 -6.94 2.13
C GLU A 475 -19.68 -5.55 2.44
N TYR A 476 -19.09 -5.35 3.62
CA TYR A 476 -18.41 -4.10 3.95
C TYR A 476 -17.28 -3.80 2.95
N LEU A 477 -16.48 -4.82 2.60
CA LEU A 477 -15.42 -4.67 1.61
C LEU A 477 -15.94 -4.29 0.22
N ARG A 478 -17.09 -4.82 -0.22
CA ARG A 478 -17.72 -4.42 -1.49
C ARG A 478 -18.23 -2.98 -1.43
N GLN A 479 -18.97 -2.65 -0.38
CA GLN A 479 -19.69 -1.37 -0.25
C GLN A 479 -18.76 -0.19 0.00
N HIS A 480 -17.72 -0.38 0.81
CA HIS A 480 -16.86 0.72 1.27
C HIS A 480 -15.43 0.64 0.73
N GLU A 481 -15.00 -0.52 0.23
CA GLU A 481 -13.60 -0.73 -0.18
C GLU A 481 -13.44 -1.20 -1.62
N PHE A 482 -14.47 -0.99 -2.45
CA PHE A 482 -14.43 -1.18 -3.91
C PHE A 482 -14.06 -2.61 -4.33
N VAL A 483 -14.32 -3.62 -3.49
CA VAL A 483 -14.05 -5.02 -3.83
C VAL A 483 -15.00 -5.52 -4.92
N GLN A 484 -14.41 -6.09 -5.97
CA GLN A 484 -15.10 -6.68 -7.11
C GLN A 484 -14.72 -8.16 -7.29
N THR A 485 -13.48 -8.54 -6.97
CA THR A 485 -12.97 -9.91 -7.16
C THR A 485 -12.44 -10.52 -5.86
N VAL A 486 -12.30 -11.86 -5.86
CA VAL A 486 -11.75 -12.60 -4.73
C VAL A 486 -10.33 -12.15 -4.39
N GLU A 487 -9.54 -11.74 -5.39
CA GLU A 487 -8.18 -11.23 -5.19
C GLU A 487 -8.17 -9.88 -4.48
N ASP A 488 -9.14 -9.01 -4.77
CA ASP A 488 -9.30 -7.73 -4.07
C ASP A 488 -9.49 -8.01 -2.57
N ALA A 489 -10.46 -8.87 -2.24
CA ALA A 489 -10.81 -9.22 -0.87
C ALA A 489 -9.68 -9.96 -0.12
N LEU A 490 -9.19 -11.06 -0.69
CA LEU A 490 -8.36 -12.03 0.03
C LEU A 490 -6.87 -11.70 0.02
N TRP A 491 -6.38 -10.94 -0.97
CA TRP A 491 -4.94 -10.66 -1.12
C TRP A 491 -4.60 -9.18 -0.95
N ARG A 492 -5.54 -8.26 -1.21
CA ARG A 492 -5.30 -6.82 -0.98
C ARG A 492 -5.94 -6.33 0.32
N ARG A 493 -7.25 -6.49 0.50
CA ARG A 493 -7.96 -5.91 1.65
C ARG A 493 -7.74 -6.64 2.97
N SER A 494 -7.52 -7.96 2.99
CA SER A 494 -7.54 -8.74 4.24
C SER A 494 -6.35 -9.69 4.47
N LYS A 495 -5.71 -10.16 3.40
CA LYS A 495 -4.71 -11.25 3.46
C LYS A 495 -5.27 -12.59 3.96
N MET A 496 -6.60 -12.75 4.00
CA MET A 496 -7.24 -14.02 4.35
C MET A 496 -6.92 -15.16 3.37
N GLY A 497 -6.41 -14.86 2.17
CA GLY A 497 -5.90 -15.87 1.24
C GLY A 497 -4.75 -16.73 1.81
N LEU A 498 -4.03 -16.25 2.84
CA LEU A 498 -3.01 -17.04 3.54
C LEU A 498 -3.58 -18.01 4.58
N TYR A 499 -4.83 -17.82 4.99
CA TYR A 499 -5.48 -18.58 6.05
C TYR A 499 -6.53 -19.54 5.50
N LEU A 500 -7.24 -19.12 4.47
CA LEU A 500 -8.30 -19.90 3.85
C LEU A 500 -7.73 -21.00 2.96
N THR A 501 -8.31 -22.19 3.07
CA THR A 501 -8.08 -23.29 2.12
C THR A 501 -8.60 -22.94 0.72
N LYS A 502 -8.13 -23.63 -0.32
CA LYS A 502 -8.57 -23.39 -1.71
C LYS A 502 -10.09 -23.46 -1.87
N ASP A 503 -10.74 -24.43 -1.24
CA ASP A 503 -12.20 -24.59 -1.30
C ASP A 503 -12.94 -23.41 -0.63
N GLN A 504 -12.39 -22.88 0.47
CA GLN A 504 -12.94 -21.70 1.13
C GLN A 504 -12.75 -20.43 0.27
N GLN A 505 -11.60 -20.28 -0.38
CA GLN A 505 -11.35 -19.18 -1.33
C GLN A 505 -12.33 -19.25 -2.51
N GLN A 506 -12.60 -20.45 -3.02
CA GLN A 506 -13.58 -20.67 -4.08
C GLN A 506 -15.00 -20.28 -3.65
N ARG A 507 -15.42 -20.61 -2.42
CA ARG A 507 -16.72 -20.17 -1.88
C ARG A 507 -16.85 -18.65 -1.79
N VAL A 508 -15.77 -17.94 -1.47
CA VAL A 508 -15.74 -16.46 -1.49
C VAL A 508 -15.92 -15.94 -2.93
N ALA A 509 -15.22 -16.55 -3.89
CA ALA A 509 -15.33 -16.17 -5.31
C ALA A 509 -16.76 -16.36 -5.84
N GLU A 510 -17.38 -17.51 -5.57
CA GLU A 510 -18.76 -17.82 -5.96
C GLU A 510 -19.76 -16.82 -5.37
N TYR A 511 -19.58 -16.45 -4.10
CA TYR A 511 -20.42 -15.44 -3.45
C TYR A 511 -20.31 -14.07 -4.13
N LEU A 512 -19.09 -13.63 -4.46
CA LEU A 512 -18.86 -12.34 -5.13
C LEU A 512 -19.51 -12.30 -6.52
N ILE A 513 -19.39 -13.37 -7.29
CA ILE A 513 -19.99 -13.50 -8.63
C ILE A 513 -21.53 -13.47 -8.55
N ALA A 514 -22.11 -14.25 -7.64
CA ALA A 514 -23.57 -14.28 -7.45
C ALA A 514 -24.13 -12.88 -7.10
N GLY A 515 -23.42 -12.13 -6.25
CA GLY A 515 -23.79 -10.76 -5.92
C GLY A 515 -23.66 -9.76 -7.08
N GLN A 516 -22.75 -10.00 -8.04
CA GLN A 516 -22.66 -9.17 -9.26
C GLN A 516 -23.81 -9.44 -10.23
N ALA A 517 -24.17 -10.72 -10.44
CA ALA A 517 -25.30 -11.09 -11.28
C ALA A 517 -26.62 -10.48 -10.79
N ALA A 518 -26.89 -10.58 -9.48
CA ALA A 518 -28.09 -10.01 -8.88
C ALA A 518 -28.16 -8.47 -9.01
N ALA A 519 -27.02 -7.78 -8.90
CA ALA A 519 -26.97 -6.32 -9.10
C ALA A 519 -27.24 -5.93 -10.56
N SER A 520 -26.69 -6.69 -11.53
CA SER A 520 -26.92 -6.43 -12.96
C SER A 520 -28.37 -6.67 -13.38
N GLU A 521 -29.04 -7.68 -12.82
CA GLU A 521 -30.47 -7.93 -13.07
C GLU A 521 -31.39 -6.86 -12.45
N SER A 522 -30.96 -6.20 -11.39
CA SER A 522 -31.72 -5.10 -10.77
C SER A 522 -31.55 -3.75 -11.46
N ALA A 523 -30.51 -3.60 -12.28
CA ALA A 523 -30.18 -2.37 -13.00
C ALA A 523 -30.64 -2.37 -14.47
N ALA A 524 -31.01 -3.53 -15.01
CA ALA A 524 -31.63 -3.72 -16.32
C ALA A 524 -33.16 -3.71 -16.20
#